data_AF-A0A1Y1QV21-F1
#
_entry.id   AF-A0A1Y1QV21-F1
#
_cell.length_a   1.000
_cell.length_b   1.000
_cell.length_c   1.000
_cell.angle_alpha   90.00
_cell.angle_beta   90.00
_cell.angle_gamma   90.00
#
_symmetry.space_group_name_H-M   'P 1'
#
loop_
_entity.id
_entity.type
_entity.pdbx_description
1 polymer ?
#
loop_
_entity_poly.entity_id
_entity_poly.type
_entity_poly.pdbx_seq_one_letter_code
_entity_poly.pdbx_strand_id
1 'polypeptide(L)' 'MNIYVGNLPYKITENDLRDLFSAYGEVTSVSMIKDKMTGQSKGFGFVD' A
#
# COMPACT_ATOMS: atom_id res chain seq x y z
N MET A 1 5.12 -0.18 13.07
CA MET A 1 6.50 -0.09 12.55
C MET A 1 6.30 0.18 11.08
N ASN A 2 6.55 1.40 10.60
CA ASN A 2 6.05 1.81 9.29
C ASN A 2 6.94 1.28 8.15
N ILE A 3 6.48 0.26 7.44
CA ILE A 3 7.16 -0.31 6.28
C ILE A 3 6.80 0.49 5.03
N TYR A 4 7.80 1.09 4.40
CA TYR A 4 7.63 1.71 3.09
C TYR A 4 7.66 0.65 1.99
N VAL A 5 6.67 0.70 1.09
CA VAL A 5 6.57 -0.19 -0.07
C VAL A 5 6.49 0.67 -1.33
N GLY A 6 7.53 0.64 -2.15
CA GLY A 6 7.65 1.41 -3.39
C GLY A 6 7.63 0.56 -4.64
N ASN A 7 7.67 1.22 -5.80
CA ASN A 7 7.64 0.59 -7.13
C ASN A 7 6.42 -0.32 -7.35
N LEU A 8 5.28 0.09 -6.79
CA LEU A 8 4.04 -0.65 -6.87
C LEU A 8 3.29 -0.33 -8.19
N PRO A 9 2.61 -1.31 -8.80
CA PRO A 9 1.77 -1.06 -9.96
C PRO A 9 0.66 -0.06 -9.65
N TYR A 10 0.34 0.86 -10.56
CA TYR A 10 -0.72 1.86 -10.37
C TYR A 10 -2.11 1.27 -10.10
N LYS A 11 -2.32 0.01 -10.51
CA LYS A 11 -3.57 -0.74 -10.32
C LYS A 11 -3.67 -1.45 -8.97
N ILE A 12 -2.59 -1.51 -8.19
CA ILE A 12 -2.60 -2.19 -6.90
C ILE A 12 -3.56 -1.48 -5.95
N THR A 13 -4.15 -2.24 -5.04
CA THR A 13 -5.07 -1.73 -4.02
C THR A 13 -4.49 -1.95 -2.62
N GLU A 14 -5.10 -1.29 -1.63
CA GLU A 14 -4.73 -1.49 -0.23
C GLU A 14 -5.03 -2.92 0.24
N ASN A 15 -6.07 -3.56 -0.31
CA ASN A 15 -6.39 -4.96 -0.03
C ASN A 15 -5.30 -5.89 -0.57
N ASP A 16 -4.81 -5.66 -1.80
CA ASP A 16 -3.73 -6.47 -2.37
C ASP A 16 -2.47 -6.43 -1.48
N LEU A 17 -2.13 -5.24 -0.96
CA LEU A 17 -1.02 -5.10 -0.01
C LEU A 17 -1.33 -5.81 1.30
N ARG A 18 -2.53 -5.66 1.86
CA ARG A 18 -2.93 -6.31 3.11
C ARG A 18 -2.81 -7.83 3.00
N ASP A 19 -3.32 -8.41 1.92
CA ASP A 19 -3.28 -9.84 1.66
C ASP A 19 -1.83 -10.33 1.49
N LEU A 20 -0.99 -9.57 0.78
CA LEU A 20 0.41 -9.90 0.58
C LEU A 20 1.20 -9.92 1.90
N PHE A 21 0.98 -8.93 2.77
CA PHE A 21 1.68 -8.81 4.04
C PHE A 21 1.07 -9.69 5.15
N SER A 22 -0.18 -10.14 5.01
CA SER A 22 -0.85 -11.05 5.96
C SER A 22 -0.11 -12.37 6.19
N ALA A 23 0.66 -12.83 5.20
CA ALA A 23 1.49 -14.03 5.29
C ALA A 23 2.69 -13.87 6.25
N TYR A 24 3.08 -12.63 6.56
CA TYR A 24 4.24 -12.31 7.39
C TYR A 24 3.86 -11.82 8.79
N GLY A 25 2.57 -11.56 9.05
CA GLY A 25 2.07 -11.10 10.34
C GLY A 25 0.72 -10.39 10.23
N GLU A 26 0.23 -9.89 11.37
CA GLU A 26 -0.99 -9.09 11.41
C GLU A 26 -0.72 -7.70 10.81
N VAL A 27 -1.44 -7.37 9.75
CA VAL A 27 -1.41 -6.02 9.14
C VAL A 27 -2.43 -5.14 9.84
N THR A 28 -1.95 -4.15 10.60
CA THR A 28 -2.81 -3.20 11.32
C THR A 28 -3.31 -2.10 10.40
N SER A 29 -2.44 -1.55 9.55
CA SER A 29 -2.80 -0.46 8.64
C SER A 29 -2.11 -0.59 7.28
N VAL A 30 -2.81 -0.15 6.24
CA VAL A 30 -2.27 0.03 4.90
C VAL A 30 -2.67 1.42 4.44
N SER A 31 -1.72 2.20 3.92
CA SER A 31 -1.95 3.54 3.40
C SER A 31 -1.29 3.68 2.04
N MET A 32 -2.09 3.73 0.98
CA MET A 32 -1.59 4.02 -0.36
C MET A 32 -1.52 5.52 -0.61
N ILE A 33 -0.37 6.01 -1.07
CA ILE A 33 -0.24 7.40 -1.44
C ILE A 33 -0.77 7.59 -2.85
N LYS A 34 -1.85 8.37 -2.95
CA LYS A 34 -2.51 8.72 -4.20
C LYS A 34 -2.29 10.20 -4.51
N ASP A 35 -2.24 10.52 -5.79
CA ASP A 35 -2.28 11.88 -6.27
C ASP A 35 -3.66 12.49 -5.97
N LYS A 36 -3.68 13.67 -5.34
CA LYS A 36 -4.93 14.30 -4.87
C LYS A 36 -5.79 14.86 -6.01
N MET A 37 -5.20 15.14 -7.17
CA MET A 37 -5.92 15.71 -8.30
C MET A 37 -6.51 14.61 -9.19
N THR A 38 -5.75 13.54 -9.42
CA THR A 38 -6.16 12.45 -10.33
C THR A 38 -6.74 11.24 -9.60
N GLY A 39 -6.53 11.14 -8.28
CA GLY A 39 -6.89 9.96 -7.48
C GLY A 39 -6.02 8.73 -7.77
N GLN A 40 -5.06 8.83 -8.69
CA GLN A 40 -4.21 7.70 -9.09
C GLN A 40 -3.15 7.41 -8.04
N SER A 41 -2.80 6.13 -7.88
CA SER A 41 -1.71 5.75 -7.00
C SER A 41 -0.40 6.37 -7.47
N LYS A 42 0.45 6.81 -6.54
CA LYS A 42 1.82 7.29 -6.87
C LYS A 42 2.82 6.14 -6.99
N GLY A 43 2.35 4.89 -6.90
CA GLY A 43 3.18 3.70 -6.99
C GLY A 43 3.94 3.40 -5.69
N PHE A 44 3.49 3.94 -4.56
CA PHE A 44 4.05 3.61 -3.25
C PHE A 44 3.02 3.78 -2.12
N GLY A 45 3.29 3.12 -1.00
CA GLY A 45 2.46 3.17 0.20
C GLY A 45 3.23 2.76 1.45
N PHE A 46 2.51 2.73 2.57
CA PHE A 46 3.00 2.35 3.88
C PHE A 46 2.14 1.24 4.46
N VAL A 47 2.77 0.31 5.17
CA VAL A 47 2.13 -0.80 5.88
C VAL A 47 2.63 -0.81 7.32
N ASP A 48 1.72 -0.92 8.29
CA ASP A 48 2.01 -1.03 9.73
C ASP A 48 1.50 -2.35 10.30
#